data_AF-A0A4V1UHG5-F1
#
_entry.id   AF-A0A4V1UHG5-F1
#
_cell.length_a   1.000
_cell.length_b   1.000
_cell.length_c   1.000
_cell.angle_alpha   90.00
_cell.angle_beta   90.00
_cell.angle_gamma   90.00
#
_symmetry.space_group_name_H-M   'P 1'
#
loop_
_entity.id
_entity.type
_entity.pdbx_description
1 polymer ?
#
loop_
_entity_poly.entity_id
_entity_poly.type
_entity_poly.pdbx_seq_one_letter_code
_entity_poly.pdbx_strand_id
1 'polypeptide(L)'
;MSTIDLQALIPNNVHLGENRQLQRALEHWQPAFLNWWDEMGPSDFKAKEVYLRTAVGVDASGWASYGYTPMPDYRWGIFLADKEEGRKIGFGDHMGEEVWQEVPGEYRSTFRRLIVTQGDTEPASVEQQRLLGHTAPSLYDLRNLFQVNVEEGRHLWAMVYLL
;
A
#
# COMPACT_ATOMS: atom_id res chain seq x y z
N MET A 1 14.76 9.64 10.89
CA MET A 1 13.58 8.78 11.07
C MET A 1 12.35 9.63 10.88
N SER A 2 11.56 9.30 9.87
CA SER A 2 10.26 9.91 9.62
C SER A 2 9.30 9.66 10.79
N THR A 3 8.57 10.69 11.23
CA THR A 3 7.52 10.55 12.25
C THR A 3 6.34 9.83 11.63
N ILE A 4 5.91 8.73 12.23
CA ILE A 4 4.78 7.93 11.73
C ILE A 4 3.50 8.34 12.45
N ASP A 5 2.47 8.69 11.66
CA ASP A 5 1.12 8.92 12.17
C ASP A 5 0.27 7.66 12.01
N LEU A 6 0.09 6.92 13.11
CA LEU A 6 -0.75 5.73 13.17
C LEU A 6 -2.21 6.03 13.52
N GLN A 7 -2.51 7.27 13.95
CA GLN A 7 -3.84 7.69 14.40
C GLN A 7 -4.67 8.29 13.25
N ALA A 8 -4.03 8.77 12.19
CA ALA A 8 -4.69 9.17 10.96
C ALA A 8 -5.59 8.07 10.39
N LEU A 9 -6.66 8.46 9.68
CA LEU A 9 -7.52 7.49 8.99
C LEU A 9 -6.72 6.56 8.07
N ILE A 10 -5.71 7.12 7.39
CA ILE A 10 -4.73 6.40 6.57
C ILE A 10 -3.36 6.51 7.27
N PRO A 11 -2.87 5.46 7.96
CA PRO A 11 -1.57 5.50 8.62
C PRO A 11 -0.45 5.82 7.65
N ASN A 12 0.50 6.68 8.02
CA ASN A 12 1.55 7.07 7.08
C ASN A 12 2.80 7.69 7.73
N ASN A 13 3.89 7.76 6.96
CA ASN A 13 5.12 8.50 7.32
C ASN A 13 5.47 9.61 6.31
N VAL A 14 4.49 10.07 5.53
CA VAL A 14 4.65 11.06 4.46
C VAL A 14 4.00 12.40 4.79
N HIS A 15 3.70 12.65 6.06
CA HIS A 15 3.09 13.89 6.55
C HIS A 15 1.75 14.20 5.86
N LEU A 16 0.91 13.19 5.61
CA LEU A 16 -0.32 13.35 4.83
C LEU A 16 -1.27 14.43 5.38
N GLY A 17 -1.35 14.58 6.70
CA GLY A 17 -2.17 15.60 7.37
C GLY A 17 -1.73 17.05 7.12
N GLU A 18 -0.49 17.26 6.67
CA GLU A 18 0.02 18.58 6.30
C GLU A 18 -0.44 18.98 4.88
N ASN A 19 -0.77 18.02 4.02
CA ASN A 19 -1.32 18.24 2.68
C ASN A 19 -2.81 17.92 2.61
N ARG A 20 -3.65 18.88 3.02
CA ARG A 20 -5.12 18.71 3.06
C ARG A 20 -5.77 18.37 1.71
N GLN A 21 -5.19 18.82 0.60
CA GLN A 21 -5.72 18.51 -0.73
C GLN A 21 -5.50 17.04 -1.07
N LEU A 22 -4.28 16.54 -0.87
CA LEU A 22 -3.94 15.14 -1.09
C LEU A 22 -4.69 14.21 -0.13
N GLN A 23 -4.75 14.57 1.16
CA GLN A 23 -5.51 13.82 2.15
C GLN A 23 -6.96 13.61 1.71
N ARG A 24 -7.65 14.70 1.32
CA ARG A 24 -9.04 14.63 0.86
C ARG A 24 -9.22 13.78 -0.40
N ALA A 25 -8.27 13.83 -1.34
CA ALA A 25 -8.34 13.03 -2.56
C ALA A 25 -8.27 11.53 -2.24
N LEU A 26 -7.37 11.13 -1.34
CA LEU A 26 -7.23 9.73 -0.91
C LEU A 26 -8.41 9.27 -0.05
N GLU A 27 -8.89 10.10 0.87
CA GLU A 27 -10.09 9.82 1.67
C GLU A 27 -11.35 9.73 0.79
N HIS A 28 -11.41 10.47 -0.32
CA HIS A 28 -12.48 10.33 -1.31
C HIS A 28 -12.40 9.03 -2.11
N TRP A 29 -11.18 8.54 -2.38
CA TRP A 29 -10.96 7.27 -3.08
C TRP A 29 -11.17 6.05 -2.17
N GLN A 30 -10.92 6.17 -0.86
CA GLN A 30 -11.01 5.08 0.11
C GLN A 30 -12.33 4.26 0.04
N PRO A 31 -13.53 4.87 -0.05
CA PRO A 31 -14.76 4.10 -0.17
C PRO A 31 -14.83 3.25 -1.43
N ALA A 32 -14.27 3.72 -2.56
CA ALA A 32 -14.23 2.95 -3.80
C ALA A 32 -13.29 1.74 -3.67
N PHE A 33 -12.14 1.91 -3.00
CA PHE A 33 -11.25 0.80 -2.66
C PHE A 33 -11.94 -0.22 -1.76
N LEU A 34 -12.64 0.22 -0.71
CA LEU A 34 -13.34 -0.67 0.21
C LEU A 34 -14.48 -1.43 -0.48
N ASN A 35 -15.22 -0.78 -1.39
CA ASN A 35 -16.23 -1.45 -2.21
C ASN A 35 -15.61 -2.52 -3.12
N TRP A 36 -14.50 -2.19 -3.81
CA TRP A 36 -13.76 -3.18 -4.59
C TRP A 36 -13.29 -4.35 -3.71
N TRP A 37 -12.73 -4.09 -2.54
CA TRP A 37 -12.30 -5.13 -1.61
C TRP A 37 -13.47 -6.02 -1.16
N ASP A 38 -14.64 -5.41 -0.96
CA ASP A 38 -15.87 -6.11 -0.60
C ASP A 38 -16.37 -7.07 -1.70
N GLU A 39 -16.23 -6.67 -2.96
CA GLU A 39 -16.69 -7.44 -4.13
C GLU A 39 -15.64 -8.47 -4.63
N MET A 40 -14.37 -8.08 -4.60
CA MET A 40 -13.29 -8.77 -5.31
C MET A 40 -12.22 -9.38 -4.39
N GLY A 41 -12.18 -8.97 -3.11
CA GLY A 41 -11.34 -9.60 -2.08
C GLY A 41 -11.89 -10.94 -1.58
N PRO A 42 -11.32 -11.50 -0.50
CA PRO A 42 -11.79 -12.74 0.15
C PRO A 42 -13.14 -12.57 0.87
N SER A 43 -14.20 -12.28 0.10
CA SER A 43 -15.47 -11.73 0.59
C SER A 43 -16.27 -12.66 1.48
N ASP A 44 -16.16 -13.98 1.30
CA ASP A 44 -16.80 -15.00 2.16
C ASP A 44 -16.17 -15.08 3.57
N PHE A 45 -15.08 -14.35 3.82
CA PHE A 45 -14.32 -14.36 5.07
C PHE A 45 -14.34 -13.00 5.80
N LYS A 46 -15.14 -12.02 5.34
CA LYS A 46 -15.18 -10.64 5.87
C LYS A 46 -15.30 -10.53 7.39
N ALA A 47 -16.17 -11.33 8.00
CA ALA A 47 -16.46 -11.26 9.44
C ALA A 47 -15.46 -12.03 10.32
N LYS A 48 -14.45 -12.71 9.73
CA LYS A 48 -13.48 -13.49 10.51
C LYS A 48 -12.37 -12.58 11.00
N GLU A 49 -12.06 -12.69 12.29
CA GLU A 49 -10.83 -12.14 12.83
C GLU A 49 -9.63 -12.94 12.32
N VAL A 50 -8.75 -12.29 11.58
CA VAL A 50 -7.54 -12.89 11.02
C VAL A 50 -6.33 -12.35 11.75
N TYR A 51 -5.41 -13.23 12.17
CA TYR A 51 -4.15 -12.82 12.78
C TYR A 51 -3.19 -12.26 11.72
N LEU A 52 -3.20 -10.95 11.51
CA LEU A 52 -2.47 -10.28 10.45
C LEU A 52 -1.33 -9.43 10.99
N ARG A 53 -0.32 -9.25 10.13
CA ARG A 53 0.74 -8.26 10.28
C ARG A 53 0.29 -6.96 9.62
N THR A 54 0.42 -5.87 10.34
CA THR A 54 0.13 -4.50 9.86
C THR A 54 1.38 -3.66 9.98
N ALA A 55 1.76 -2.98 8.89
CA ALA A 55 2.88 -2.06 8.90
C ALA A 55 2.57 -0.85 9.81
N VAL A 56 3.46 -0.56 10.74
CA VAL A 56 3.40 0.57 11.68
C VAL A 56 4.68 1.42 11.64
N GLY A 57 5.60 1.11 10.74
CA GLY A 57 6.84 1.84 10.52
C GLY A 57 7.63 1.31 9.33
N VAL A 58 8.85 1.80 9.18
CA VAL A 58 9.75 1.49 8.05
C VAL A 58 11.13 0.98 8.49
N ASP A 59 11.36 0.84 9.79
CA ASP A 59 12.63 0.44 10.38
C ASP A 59 12.74 -1.09 10.58
N ALA A 60 13.95 -1.63 10.47
CA ALA A 60 14.17 -3.07 10.66
C ALA A 60 13.82 -3.55 12.08
N SER A 61 13.84 -2.66 13.07
CA SER A 61 13.61 -2.97 14.49
C SER A 61 12.13 -3.01 14.91
N GLY A 62 11.20 -2.44 14.15
CA GLY A 62 9.84 -2.20 14.65
C GLY A 62 8.77 -1.87 13.59
N TRP A 63 8.96 -2.28 12.34
CA TRP A 63 8.05 -1.90 11.26
C TRP A 63 6.65 -2.52 11.30
N ALA A 64 6.39 -3.54 12.14
CA ALA A 64 5.13 -4.28 12.08
C ALA A 64 4.54 -4.63 13.44
N SER A 65 3.20 -4.56 13.52
CA SER A 65 2.39 -5.07 14.63
C SER A 65 1.62 -6.29 14.17
N TYR A 66 1.37 -7.23 15.09
CA TYR A 66 0.55 -8.42 14.84
C TYR A 66 -0.68 -8.39 15.72
N GLY A 67 -1.85 -8.69 15.14
CA GLY A 67 -3.09 -8.73 15.87
C GLY A 67 -4.21 -9.39 15.09
N TYR A 68 -5.27 -9.74 15.80
CA TYR A 68 -6.51 -10.18 15.18
C TYR A 68 -7.28 -8.96 14.68
N THR A 69 -7.67 -8.98 13.41
CA THR A 69 -8.46 -7.91 12.80
C THR A 69 -9.33 -8.48 11.68
N PRO A 70 -10.59 -8.04 11.54
CA PRO A 70 -11.34 -8.24 10.32
C PRO A 70 -10.61 -7.57 9.15
N MET A 71 -10.47 -8.26 8.02
CA MET A 71 -9.76 -7.70 6.86
C MET A 71 -10.32 -6.34 6.37
N PRO A 72 -11.64 -6.09 6.36
CA PRO A 72 -12.17 -4.76 6.00
C PRO A 72 -11.69 -3.62 6.91
N ASP A 73 -11.30 -3.94 8.16
CA ASP A 73 -10.77 -2.97 9.13
C ASP A 73 -9.24 -2.87 9.08
N TYR A 74 -8.59 -3.56 8.13
CA TYR A 74 -7.14 -3.51 7.97
C TYR A 74 -6.69 -2.07 7.75
N ARG A 75 -5.63 -1.70 8.47
CA ARG A 75 -5.11 -0.33 8.47
C ARG A 75 -4.14 -0.15 7.29
N TRP A 76 -4.69 -0.08 6.07
CA TRP A 76 -3.91 0.19 4.86
C TRP A 76 -3.27 1.59 4.96
N GLY A 77 -1.93 1.60 4.95
CA GLY A 77 -1.14 2.81 5.14
C GLY A 77 -0.10 3.05 4.05
N ILE A 78 0.43 4.27 4.03
CA ILE A 78 1.40 4.77 3.05
C ILE A 78 2.75 4.94 3.74
N PHE A 79 3.70 4.10 3.36
CA PHE A 79 5.02 4.06 3.98
C PHE A 79 6.12 4.13 2.91
N LEU A 80 6.92 5.20 2.95
CA LEU A 80 8.10 5.36 2.10
C LEU A 80 9.38 5.16 2.92
N ALA A 81 10.43 4.67 2.27
CA ALA A 81 11.75 4.65 2.88
C ALA A 81 12.21 6.07 3.27
N ASP A 82 13.04 6.17 4.31
CA ASP A 82 13.59 7.45 4.75
C ASP A 82 14.36 8.14 3.60
N LYS A 83 14.19 9.45 3.48
CA LYS A 83 14.88 10.25 2.48
C LYS A 83 16.38 10.28 2.76
N GLU A 84 17.18 10.00 1.74
CA GLU A 84 18.63 10.16 1.77
C GLU A 84 19.02 11.56 1.27
N GLU A 85 19.70 12.34 2.12
CA GLU A 85 20.17 13.67 1.76
C GLU A 85 21.31 13.60 0.73
N GLY A 86 21.24 14.45 -0.31
CA GLY A 86 22.24 14.48 -1.39
C GLY A 86 22.23 13.26 -2.32
N ARG A 87 21.15 12.45 -2.31
CA ARG A 87 21.03 11.28 -3.18
C ARG A 87 21.09 11.68 -4.65
N LYS A 88 21.95 11.00 -5.40
CA LYS A 88 22.16 11.22 -6.84
C LYS A 88 21.53 10.14 -7.69
N ILE A 89 21.19 10.49 -8.93
CA ILE A 89 20.74 9.54 -9.96
C ILE A 89 21.92 8.62 -10.32
N GLY A 90 21.69 7.31 -10.27
CA GLY A 90 22.75 6.30 -10.38
C GLY A 90 23.04 5.77 -11.79
N PHE A 91 22.26 6.14 -12.81
CA PHE A 91 22.38 5.60 -14.17
C PHE A 91 21.73 6.52 -15.22
N GLY A 92 22.00 6.24 -16.50
CA GLY A 92 21.36 6.89 -17.65
C GLY A 92 21.89 8.29 -17.93
N ASP A 93 21.12 9.06 -18.72
CA ASP A 93 21.54 10.37 -19.23
C ASP A 93 21.69 11.43 -18.14
N HIS A 94 20.98 11.27 -17.02
CA HIS A 94 21.01 12.18 -15.86
C HIS A 94 21.92 11.68 -14.71
N MET A 95 22.81 10.72 -14.98
CA MET A 95 23.68 10.15 -13.95
C MET A 95 24.51 11.24 -13.23
N GLY A 96 24.50 11.22 -11.90
CA GLY A 96 25.21 12.19 -11.05
C GLY A 96 24.42 13.45 -10.70
N GLU A 97 23.28 13.71 -11.35
CA GLU A 97 22.35 14.77 -10.97
C GLU A 97 21.60 14.43 -9.66
N GLU A 98 20.99 15.44 -9.03
CA GLU A 98 20.11 15.23 -7.86
C GLU A 98 18.87 14.40 -8.24
N VAL A 99 18.41 13.52 -7.34
CA VAL A 99 17.15 12.80 -7.55
C VAL A 99 15.95 13.74 -7.56
N TRP A 100 14.98 13.44 -8.41
CA TRP A 100 13.78 14.25 -8.53
C TRP A 100 12.81 14.02 -7.37
N GLN A 101 12.25 15.11 -6.83
CA GLN A 101 11.13 15.06 -5.88
C GLN A 101 9.78 15.28 -6.58
N GLU A 102 9.81 15.80 -7.80
CA GLU A 102 8.68 16.06 -8.68
C GLU A 102 9.02 15.51 -10.06
N VAL A 103 8.06 14.91 -10.75
CA VAL A 103 8.31 14.27 -12.05
C VAL A 103 8.58 15.33 -13.12
N PRO A 104 9.72 15.29 -13.85
CA PRO A 104 9.97 16.19 -14.96
C PRO A 104 8.86 16.09 -16.03
N GLY A 105 8.44 17.23 -16.56
CA GLY A 105 7.28 17.32 -17.45
C GLY A 105 7.39 16.43 -18.70
N GLU A 106 8.59 16.30 -19.26
CA GLU A 106 8.88 15.44 -20.41
C GLU A 106 8.69 13.94 -20.14
N TYR A 107 8.85 13.51 -18.88
CA TYR A 107 8.73 12.11 -18.50
C TYR A 107 7.39 11.76 -17.85
N ARG A 108 6.51 12.75 -17.61
CA ARG A 108 5.26 12.58 -16.85
C ARG A 108 4.37 11.44 -17.35
N SER A 109 4.18 11.34 -18.67
CA SER A 109 3.36 10.28 -19.26
C SER A 109 3.98 8.89 -19.07
N THR A 110 5.31 8.79 -19.21
CA THR A 110 6.07 7.55 -19.04
C THR A 110 6.06 7.08 -17.59
N PHE A 111 6.36 7.95 -16.62
CA PHE A 111 6.29 7.63 -15.19
C PHE A 111 4.88 7.20 -14.78
N ARG A 112 3.86 7.96 -15.20
CA ARG A 112 2.47 7.59 -14.91
C ARG A 112 2.12 6.21 -15.46
N ARG A 113 2.53 5.89 -16.70
CA ARG A 113 2.30 4.55 -17.28
C ARG A 113 2.98 3.46 -16.45
N LEU A 114 4.23 3.66 -16.02
CA LEU A 114 4.96 2.67 -15.22
C LEU A 114 4.29 2.44 -13.86
N ILE A 115 3.92 3.52 -13.16
CA ILE A 115 3.24 3.46 -11.86
C ILE A 115 1.88 2.75 -12.01
N VAL A 116 1.09 3.10 -13.01
CA VAL A 116 -0.21 2.43 -13.27
C VAL A 116 -0.01 0.96 -13.63
N THR A 117 0.96 0.62 -14.47
CA THR A 117 1.19 -0.77 -14.89
C THR A 117 1.60 -1.65 -13.70
N GLN A 118 2.44 -1.13 -12.81
CA GLN A 118 2.76 -1.82 -11.56
C GLN A 118 1.53 -1.90 -10.65
N GLY A 119 0.82 -0.79 -10.47
CA GLY A 119 -0.37 -0.74 -9.62
C GLY A 119 -1.51 -1.66 -10.06
N ASP A 120 -1.61 -1.98 -11.35
CA ASP A 120 -2.63 -2.86 -11.93
C ASP A 120 -2.45 -4.33 -11.52
N THR A 121 -1.22 -4.78 -11.27
CA THR A 121 -0.95 -6.17 -10.87
C THR A 121 -1.42 -6.48 -9.46
N GLU A 122 -1.43 -5.47 -8.59
CA GLU A 122 -1.70 -5.65 -7.17
C GLU A 122 -3.15 -6.08 -6.90
N PRO A 123 -4.20 -5.37 -7.39
CA PRO A 123 -5.58 -5.84 -7.27
C PRO A 123 -5.83 -7.11 -8.10
N ALA A 124 -5.21 -7.25 -9.28
CA ALA A 124 -5.37 -8.44 -10.12
C ALA A 124 -4.95 -9.72 -9.38
N SER A 125 -3.89 -9.66 -8.56
CA SER A 125 -3.47 -10.80 -7.75
C SER A 125 -4.52 -11.20 -6.70
N VAL A 126 -5.15 -10.21 -6.04
CA VAL A 126 -6.22 -10.44 -5.06
C VAL A 126 -7.43 -11.07 -5.74
N GLU A 127 -7.83 -10.54 -6.90
CA GLU A 127 -8.95 -11.03 -7.69
C GLU A 127 -8.78 -12.49 -8.11
N GLN A 128 -7.58 -12.85 -8.56
CA GLN A 128 -7.23 -14.23 -8.94
C GLN A 128 -7.26 -15.18 -7.76
N GLN A 129 -6.93 -14.70 -6.57
CA GLN A 129 -6.74 -15.52 -5.37
C GLN A 129 -7.99 -15.61 -4.48
N ARG A 130 -9.03 -14.79 -4.71
CA ARG A 130 -10.17 -14.59 -3.81
C ARG A 130 -10.90 -15.87 -3.37
N LEU A 131 -10.89 -16.93 -4.18
CA LEU A 131 -11.57 -18.20 -3.90
C LEU A 131 -10.66 -19.26 -3.24
N LEU A 132 -9.34 -19.04 -3.18
CA LEU A 132 -8.38 -20.03 -2.66
C LEU A 132 -8.61 -20.37 -1.19
N GLY A 133 -9.23 -19.44 -0.43
CA GLY A 133 -9.54 -19.66 0.98
C GLY A 133 -10.50 -20.81 1.27
N HIS A 134 -11.34 -21.19 0.29
CA HIS A 134 -12.29 -22.31 0.42
C HIS A 134 -11.64 -23.68 0.43
N THR A 135 -10.42 -23.77 -0.11
CA THR A 135 -9.67 -25.03 -0.22
C THR A 135 -8.28 -24.92 0.41
N ALA A 136 -8.10 -23.99 1.36
CA ALA A 136 -6.83 -23.83 2.05
C ALA A 136 -6.49 -25.12 2.83
N PRO A 137 -5.27 -25.66 2.70
CA PRO A 137 -4.91 -26.94 3.30
C PRO A 137 -4.71 -26.87 4.82
N SER A 138 -4.62 -25.67 5.38
CA SER A 138 -4.61 -25.43 6.82
C SER A 138 -5.04 -24.00 7.16
N LEU A 139 -5.28 -23.72 8.44
CA LEU A 139 -5.49 -22.35 8.93
C LEU A 139 -4.22 -21.48 8.80
N TYR A 140 -3.04 -22.10 8.86
CA TYR A 140 -1.78 -21.39 8.66
C TYR A 140 -1.65 -20.88 7.22
N ASP A 141 -1.96 -21.73 6.24
CA ASP A 141 -1.95 -21.37 4.82
C ASP A 141 -3.05 -20.35 4.50
N LEU A 142 -4.25 -20.52 5.08
CA LEU A 142 -5.34 -19.55 4.95
C LEU A 142 -4.95 -18.17 5.47
N ARG A 143 -4.30 -18.12 6.64
CA ARG A 143 -3.80 -16.87 7.23
C ARG A 143 -2.73 -16.24 6.35
N ASN A 144 -1.82 -17.03 5.78
CA ASN A 144 -0.78 -16.51 4.89
C ASN A 144 -1.36 -15.98 3.57
N LEU A 145 -2.35 -16.65 3.00
CA LEU A 145 -3.10 -16.15 1.85
C LEU A 145 -3.71 -14.77 2.15
N PHE A 146 -4.39 -14.64 3.28
CA PHE A 146 -4.98 -13.36 3.68
C PHE A 146 -3.94 -12.29 3.98
N GLN A 147 -2.78 -12.65 4.53
CA GLN A 147 -1.65 -11.74 4.68
C GLN A 147 -1.18 -11.20 3.33
N VAL A 148 -1.03 -12.06 2.33
CA VAL A 148 -0.69 -11.64 0.96
C VAL A 148 -1.77 -10.71 0.44
N ASN A 149 -3.05 -11.07 0.52
CA ASN A 149 -4.12 -10.26 -0.05
C ASN A 149 -4.17 -8.83 0.53
N VAL A 150 -4.03 -8.66 1.85
CA VAL A 150 -4.03 -7.31 2.44
C VAL A 150 -2.75 -6.53 2.11
N GLU A 151 -1.62 -7.21 1.93
CA GLU A 151 -0.35 -6.59 1.51
C GLU A 151 -0.39 -6.13 0.07
N GLU A 152 -0.96 -6.91 -0.85
CA GLU A 152 -1.19 -6.48 -2.24
C GLU A 152 -2.21 -5.34 -2.31
N GLY A 153 -3.27 -5.40 -1.48
CA GLY A 153 -4.16 -4.25 -1.30
C GLY A 153 -3.40 -2.98 -0.87
N ARG A 154 -2.41 -3.10 0.02
CA ARG A 154 -1.54 -1.98 0.43
C ARG A 154 -0.59 -1.52 -0.69
N HIS A 155 -0.12 -2.43 -1.56
CA HIS A 155 0.68 -2.05 -2.73
C HIS A 155 -0.13 -1.20 -3.72
N LEU A 156 -1.42 -1.51 -3.91
CA LEU A 156 -2.31 -0.64 -4.67
C LEU A 156 -2.40 0.77 -4.04
N TRP A 157 -2.57 0.86 -2.72
CA TRP A 157 -2.53 2.15 -2.00
C TRP A 157 -1.22 2.92 -2.23
N ALA A 158 -0.09 2.22 -2.27
CA ALA A 158 1.21 2.85 -2.51
C ALA A 158 1.31 3.46 -3.91
N MET A 159 0.80 2.80 -4.94
CA MET A 159 0.79 3.34 -6.30
C MET A 159 -0.25 4.47 -6.46
N VAL A 160 -1.42 4.34 -5.85
CA VAL A 160 -2.47 5.39 -5.86
C VAL A 160 -2.01 6.66 -5.18
N TYR A 161 -1.22 6.57 -4.10
CA TYR A 161 -0.61 7.75 -3.47
C TYR A 161 0.32 8.52 -4.40
N LEU A 162 1.04 7.84 -5.31
CA LEU A 162 1.97 8.46 -6.25
C LEU A 162 1.28 9.10 -7.47
N LEU A 163 0.01 8.78 -7.72
CA LEU A 163 -0.78 9.22 -8.89
C LEU A 163 -1.54 10.52 -8.62
#